data_AF-A0A4T0HX50-F1
#
_entry.id   AF-A0A4T0HX50-F1
#
_cell.length_a   1.000
_cell.length_b   1.000
_cell.length_c   1.000
_cell.angle_alpha   90.00
_cell.angle_beta   90.00
_cell.angle_gamma   90.00
#
_symmetry.space_group_name_H-M   'P 1'
#
loop_
_entity.id
_entity.type
_entity.pdbx_description
1 polymer ?
#
loop_
_entity_poly.entity_id
_entity_poly.type
_entity_poly.pdbx_seq_one_letter_code
_entity_poly.pdbx_strand_id
1 'polypeptide(L)'
;MAAHYSQPETSYALEGLINTPMERIDGRNYDDYRSLKFETGNSPSSSGSAYICGAGCEWQVCIKLDVVEGFSAGGLDAQVEYTSAAANSQKIPPLITPGLLSNLVNVTLSPIIPPRVFQILDAGDKSKWFRLQMSAALMSAENCSSSSIIDTLFLAVKMALSETRLPRTRPLVFEAQGETAGENINEDLEKFGLKTGGSGNKNRSAADFELVDQWHEGDPIPGIDNLPLSITLNVVQSIYFVDATSLEGAVPGLISYTLLFDKDGAIRGTQMLGSGELEYKQLPKLIHEASKLITDLFTLFNKDGGQLQDEQAMKDYVHALLITQTTTKAYEDWTLDVEMPTKIMFGIWALFDICLLVAGSVCISVSTAWKSPDLLRDLVINDEEKRAGFVLGILIVITVAYSTFAILRRRAIHLKVLNFTFILLAVFVIVIGSSLWLLSLNQRSLMADLWKEHSPDEQIKIQNHFECCGYQNTTDAGLFSEDAQQDFCLDLDNKRGCMTPIVNFASNYISSVYATIYGFIIILICLFLTTVCVLNERAKEDRFRRIDSKRSVDN
;
A
#
# COMPACT_ATOMS: atom_id res chain seq x y z
N MET A 1 -7.08 32.27 27.77
CA MET A 1 -6.90 31.16 28.73
C MET A 1 -5.52 31.32 29.32
N ALA A 2 -5.41 31.38 30.65
CA ALA A 2 -4.18 31.75 31.35
C ALA A 2 -3.03 30.81 30.92
N ALA A 3 -1.87 31.38 30.58
CA ALA A 3 -0.68 30.59 30.40
C ALA A 3 -0.40 29.86 31.73
N HIS A 4 -0.38 28.52 31.69
CA HIS A 4 -0.19 27.66 32.86
C HIS A 4 1.16 27.86 33.55
N TYR A 5 2.11 28.44 32.82
CA TYR A 5 3.43 28.81 33.29
C TYR A 5 3.70 30.27 32.92
N SER A 6 4.41 30.97 33.79
CA SER A 6 4.83 32.34 33.56
C SER A 6 5.88 32.40 32.45
N GLN A 7 5.93 33.51 31.72
CA GLN A 7 6.93 33.71 30.66
C GLN A 7 8.38 33.52 31.15
N PRO A 8 8.76 33.97 32.36
CA PRO A 8 10.10 33.68 32.90
C PRO A 8 10.39 32.19 33.09
N GLU A 9 9.40 31.40 33.56
CA GLU A 9 9.58 29.94 33.75
C GLU A 9 9.78 29.21 32.43
N THR A 10 8.98 29.54 31.41
CA THR A 10 9.12 28.93 30.08
C THR A 10 10.38 29.39 29.37
N SER A 11 10.83 30.62 29.60
CA SER A 11 12.11 31.12 29.08
C SER A 11 13.30 30.44 29.75
N TYR A 12 13.25 30.23 31.07
CA TYR A 12 14.28 29.49 31.81
C TYR A 12 14.40 28.04 31.32
N ALA A 13 13.26 27.35 31.14
CA ALA A 13 13.25 26.00 30.59
C ALA A 13 13.79 25.96 29.14
N LEU A 14 13.42 26.94 28.31
CA LEU A 14 13.93 27.06 26.94
C LEU A 14 15.45 27.26 26.91
N GLU A 15 15.98 28.15 27.76
CA GLU A 15 17.43 28.40 27.85
C GLU A 15 18.19 27.14 28.28
N GLY A 16 17.67 26.38 29.26
CA GLY A 16 18.25 25.10 29.67
C GLY A 16 18.26 24.06 28.55
N LEU A 17 17.19 23.99 27.76
CA LEU A 17 17.07 23.07 26.61
C LEU A 17 18.00 23.44 25.44
N ILE A 18 18.27 24.73 25.23
CA ILE A 18 19.16 25.23 24.16
C ILE A 18 20.63 25.13 24.57
N ASN A 19 20.93 25.09 25.87
CA ASN A 19 22.30 25.03 26.37
C ASN A 19 23.05 23.80 25.81
N THR A 20 24.36 23.92 25.64
CA THR A 20 25.23 22.82 25.21
C THR A 20 26.32 22.59 26.27
N PRO A 21 26.22 21.54 27.10
CA PRO A 21 25.24 20.44 27.08
C PRO A 21 23.83 20.87 27.54
N MET A 22 22.80 20.12 27.11
CA MET A 22 21.41 20.35 27.51
C MET A 22 21.26 20.15 29.02
N GLU A 23 20.65 21.12 29.69
CA GLU A 23 20.40 21.09 31.13
C GLU A 23 18.90 21.04 31.40
N ARG A 24 18.41 19.85 31.71
CA ARG A 24 17.01 19.63 32.13
C ARG A 24 16.87 19.87 33.62
N ILE A 25 15.70 20.34 34.04
CA ILE A 25 15.42 20.71 35.45
C ILE A 25 15.52 19.50 36.39
N ASP A 26 15.24 18.31 35.89
CA ASP A 26 15.33 17.04 36.60
C ASP A 26 16.70 16.36 36.50
N GLY A 27 17.67 16.97 35.79
CA GLY A 27 19.02 16.45 35.61
C GLY A 27 19.15 15.28 34.64
N ARG A 28 18.10 14.97 33.86
CA ARG A 28 18.12 13.90 32.86
C ARG A 28 18.86 14.31 31.58
N ASN A 29 19.34 13.31 30.84
CA ASN A 29 19.83 13.50 29.48
C ASN A 29 18.69 13.66 28.47
N TYR A 30 19.04 13.88 27.20
CA TYR A 30 18.09 14.05 26.09
C TYR A 30 17.36 12.75 25.70
N ASP A 31 17.95 11.59 25.96
CA ASP A 31 17.46 10.25 25.62
C ASP A 31 16.87 9.47 26.81
N ASP A 32 16.83 10.09 27.99
CA ASP A 32 16.49 9.41 29.24
C ASP A 32 15.01 9.52 29.63
N TYR A 33 14.39 8.37 29.90
CA TYR A 33 12.97 8.24 30.28
C TYR A 33 12.81 8.17 31.80
N ARG A 34 11.71 8.73 32.33
CA ARG A 34 11.33 8.49 33.73
C ARG A 34 10.95 7.03 33.95
N SER A 35 11.23 6.52 35.16
CA SER A 35 10.81 5.19 35.57
C SER A 35 9.30 5.01 35.45
N LEU A 36 8.88 3.92 34.80
CA LEU A 36 7.48 3.53 34.67
C LEU A 36 7.22 2.32 35.57
N LYS A 37 6.11 2.35 36.30
CA LYS A 37 5.56 1.20 37.00
C LYS A 37 4.35 0.74 36.21
N PHE A 38 4.22 -0.56 36.02
CA PHE A 38 3.07 -1.14 35.36
C PHE A 38 2.62 -2.41 36.06
N GLU A 39 1.33 -2.68 35.96
CA GLU A 39 0.67 -3.85 36.50
C GLU A 39 -0.37 -4.32 35.49
N THR A 40 -0.34 -5.61 35.13
CA THR A 40 -1.34 -6.23 34.26
C THR A 40 -2.29 -7.08 35.11
N GLY A 41 -3.55 -7.23 34.69
CA GLY A 41 -4.52 -8.05 35.41
C GLY A 41 -5.07 -7.45 36.71
N ASN A 42 -4.96 -6.13 36.87
CA ASN A 42 -5.47 -5.41 38.04
C ASN A 42 -7.01 -5.42 38.14
N SER A 43 -7.73 -5.56 37.02
CA SER A 43 -9.20 -5.56 37.00
C SER A 43 -9.79 -6.94 36.68
N PRO A 44 -10.35 -7.65 37.68
CA PRO A 44 -10.84 -9.02 37.50
C PRO A 44 -12.15 -9.10 36.70
N SER A 45 -12.85 -7.99 36.51
CA SER A 45 -14.08 -7.93 35.70
C SER A 45 -13.82 -7.71 34.21
N SER A 46 -12.57 -7.45 33.84
CA SER A 46 -12.15 -7.21 32.45
C SER A 46 -11.48 -8.45 31.85
N SER A 47 -11.55 -8.58 30.53
CA SER A 47 -10.86 -9.66 29.79
C SER A 47 -9.35 -9.42 29.68
N GLY A 48 -8.92 -8.16 29.83
CA GLY A 48 -7.53 -7.75 29.96
C GLY A 48 -7.46 -6.35 30.54
N SER A 49 -6.47 -6.08 31.39
CA SER A 49 -6.30 -4.78 32.03
C SER A 49 -4.83 -4.43 32.23
N ALA A 50 -4.52 -3.16 32.09
CA ALA A 50 -3.21 -2.63 32.43
C ALA A 50 -3.36 -1.35 33.22
N TYR A 51 -2.59 -1.25 34.29
CA TYR A 51 -2.37 -0.03 35.03
C TYR A 51 -0.93 0.42 34.78
N ILE A 52 -0.74 1.68 34.39
CA ILE A 52 0.58 2.28 34.24
C ILE A 52 0.62 3.55 35.07
N CYS A 53 1.65 3.67 35.91
CA CYS A 53 1.97 4.85 36.68
C CYS A 53 3.42 5.25 36.42
N GLY A 54 3.62 6.42 35.82
CA GLY A 54 4.96 6.91 35.53
C GLY A 54 4.94 8.04 34.53
N ALA A 55 6.08 8.73 34.38
CA ALA A 55 6.18 9.93 33.56
C ALA A 55 5.13 11.03 33.87
N GLY A 56 4.61 11.03 35.09
CA GLY A 56 3.56 11.97 35.52
C GLY A 56 2.16 11.64 35.02
N CYS A 57 1.96 10.49 34.38
CA CYS A 57 0.66 10.01 33.93
C CYS A 57 0.28 8.75 34.71
N GLU A 58 -1.00 8.65 35.05
CA GLU A 58 -1.60 7.42 35.56
C GLU A 58 -2.72 6.97 34.64
N TRP A 59 -2.53 5.82 34.00
CA TRP A 59 -3.48 5.23 33.06
C TRP A 59 -4.05 3.93 33.61
N GLN A 60 -5.37 3.81 33.54
CA GLN A 60 -6.07 2.54 33.70
C GLN A 60 -6.69 2.17 32.37
N VAL A 61 -6.25 1.07 31.77
CA VAL A 61 -6.81 0.52 30.53
C VAL A 61 -7.50 -0.78 30.86
N CYS A 62 -8.74 -0.92 30.42
CA CYS A 62 -9.55 -2.12 30.57
C CYS A 62 -10.13 -2.53 29.22
N ILE A 63 -10.08 -3.81 28.93
CA ILE A 63 -10.60 -4.40 27.71
C ILE A 63 -11.71 -5.37 28.07
N LYS A 64 -12.85 -5.21 27.42
CA LYS A 64 -14.00 -6.09 27.57
C LYS A 64 -14.34 -6.70 26.22
N LEU A 65 -14.59 -8.01 26.23
CA LEU A 65 -15.09 -8.75 25.08
C LEU A 65 -16.63 -8.78 25.11
N ASP A 66 -17.24 -8.18 24.11
CA ASP A 66 -18.68 -8.27 23.85
C ASP A 66 -18.96 -9.10 22.60
N VAL A 67 -20.16 -9.66 22.50
CA VAL A 67 -20.62 -10.42 21.34
C VAL A 67 -21.63 -9.59 20.57
N VAL A 68 -21.36 -9.37 19.29
CA VAL A 68 -22.19 -8.53 18.41
C VAL A 68 -22.66 -9.34 17.20
N GLU A 69 -23.90 -9.13 16.79
CA GLU A 69 -24.49 -9.73 15.61
C GLU A 69 -24.41 -8.77 14.42
N GLY A 70 -24.02 -9.27 13.24
CA GLY A 70 -24.04 -8.51 11.98
C GLY A 70 -22.88 -8.83 11.04
N PHE A 71 -23.00 -8.42 9.78
CA PHE A 71 -21.98 -8.70 8.76
C PHE A 71 -20.68 -7.93 9.04
N SER A 72 -19.59 -8.65 9.29
CA SER A 72 -18.26 -8.07 9.60
C SER A 72 -18.29 -7.07 10.77
N ALA A 73 -19.12 -7.33 11.78
CA ALA A 73 -19.30 -6.46 12.94
C ALA A 73 -18.15 -6.55 13.97
N GLY A 74 -17.20 -7.46 13.77
CA GLY A 74 -16.02 -7.64 14.63
C GLY A 74 -15.02 -6.49 14.48
N GLY A 75 -14.33 -6.16 15.57
CA GLY A 75 -13.33 -5.09 15.60
C GLY A 75 -12.99 -4.60 17.00
N LEU A 76 -12.08 -3.63 17.06
CA LEU A 76 -11.69 -2.89 18.26
C LEU A 76 -12.40 -1.54 18.25
N ASP A 77 -13.07 -1.22 19.35
CA ASP A 77 -13.65 0.09 19.62
C ASP A 77 -12.97 0.67 20.87
N ALA A 78 -12.09 1.65 20.64
CA ALA A 78 -11.31 2.31 21.68
C ALA A 78 -11.94 3.64 22.08
N GLN A 79 -12.21 3.79 23.38
CA GLN A 79 -12.68 5.02 24.00
C GLN A 79 -11.71 5.46 25.09
N VAL A 80 -11.20 6.68 24.95
CA VAL A 80 -10.30 7.32 25.91
C VAL A 80 -11.08 8.39 26.66
N GLU A 81 -11.00 8.38 27.99
CA GLU A 81 -11.67 9.34 28.86
C GLU A 81 -10.72 9.95 29.88
N TYR A 82 -10.98 11.21 30.25
CA TYR A 82 -10.29 11.85 31.36
C TYR A 82 -11.19 11.83 32.57
N THR A 83 -10.70 11.26 33.67
CA THR A 83 -11.41 11.31 34.95
C THR A 83 -11.50 12.77 35.43
N SER A 84 -12.46 13.05 36.31
CA SER A 84 -12.55 14.37 36.94
C SER A 84 -11.29 14.74 37.73
N ALA A 85 -10.56 13.76 38.28
CA ALA A 85 -9.28 13.97 38.94
C ALA A 85 -8.21 14.47 37.95
N ALA A 86 -8.08 13.83 36.79
CA ALA A 86 -7.19 14.29 35.73
C ALA A 86 -7.64 15.62 35.11
N ALA A 87 -8.94 15.80 34.87
CA ALA A 87 -9.48 17.02 34.26
C ALA A 87 -9.38 18.25 35.17
N ASN A 88 -9.44 18.05 36.50
CA ASN A 88 -9.23 19.11 37.48
C ASN A 88 -7.75 19.44 37.68
N SER A 89 -6.84 18.56 37.27
CA SER A 89 -5.43 18.93 37.08
C SER A 89 -5.38 19.87 35.89
N GLN A 90 -5.37 21.19 36.15
CA GLN A 90 -5.23 22.27 35.17
C GLN A 90 -3.85 22.24 34.48
N LYS A 91 -3.34 21.08 34.06
CA LYS A 91 -2.00 20.89 33.49
C LYS A 91 -2.01 20.01 32.23
N ILE A 92 -3.18 19.52 31.79
CA ILE A 92 -3.30 18.79 30.51
C ILE A 92 -3.18 19.81 29.35
N PRO A 93 -2.29 19.57 28.37
CA PRO A 93 -2.18 20.42 27.20
C PRO A 93 -3.50 20.51 26.43
N PRO A 94 -3.97 21.71 26.02
CA PRO A 94 -5.29 21.89 25.41
C PRO A 94 -5.45 21.17 24.05
N LEU A 95 -4.34 20.81 23.41
CA LEU A 95 -4.33 20.14 22.12
C LEU A 95 -4.61 18.63 22.25
N ILE A 96 -4.47 18.06 23.45
CA ILE A 96 -4.64 16.63 23.73
C ILE A 96 -6.04 16.40 24.30
N THR A 97 -7.01 16.19 23.41
CA THR A 97 -8.39 15.88 23.78
C THR A 97 -8.62 14.37 23.82
N PRO A 98 -9.55 13.88 24.65
CA PRO A 98 -9.88 12.45 24.71
C PRO A 98 -10.35 11.90 23.36
N GLY A 99 -11.07 12.71 22.58
CA GLY A 99 -11.49 12.35 21.22
C GLY A 99 -10.32 12.19 20.25
N LEU A 100 -9.27 13.00 20.37
CA LEU A 100 -8.06 12.86 19.56
C LEU A 100 -7.35 11.54 19.86
N LEU A 101 -7.19 11.22 21.15
CA LEU A 101 -6.53 9.98 21.59
C LEU A 101 -7.33 8.74 21.18
N SER A 102 -8.65 8.77 21.34
CA SER A 102 -9.55 7.69 20.90
C SER A 102 -9.42 7.42 19.40
N ASN A 103 -9.43 8.48 18.59
CA ASN A 103 -9.25 8.37 17.15
C ASN A 103 -7.85 7.85 16.78
N LEU A 104 -6.82 8.34 17.45
CA LEU A 104 -5.44 7.90 17.22
C LEU A 104 -5.29 6.40 17.46
N VAL A 105 -5.85 5.88 18.56
CA VAL A 105 -5.80 4.45 18.88
C VAL A 105 -6.62 3.63 17.89
N ASN A 106 -7.85 4.06 17.57
CA ASN A 106 -8.71 3.34 16.61
C ASN A 106 -8.08 3.25 15.21
N VAL A 107 -7.52 4.36 14.70
CA VAL A 107 -6.90 4.40 13.36
C VAL A 107 -5.63 3.54 13.29
N THR A 108 -4.86 3.51 14.38
CA THR A 108 -3.58 2.79 14.40
C THR A 108 -3.75 1.28 14.62
N LEU A 109 -4.71 0.87 15.44
CA LEU A 109 -4.89 -0.54 15.82
C LEU A 109 -5.89 -1.30 14.93
N SER A 110 -6.91 -0.64 14.38
CA SER A 110 -7.93 -1.30 13.54
C SER A 110 -7.36 -2.07 12.34
N PRO A 111 -6.34 -1.59 11.61
CA PRO A 111 -5.75 -2.34 10.50
C PRO A 111 -4.91 -3.55 10.91
N ILE A 112 -4.45 -3.59 12.17
CA ILE A 112 -3.47 -4.58 12.65
C ILE A 112 -4.17 -5.86 13.08
N ILE A 113 -5.38 -5.74 13.62
CA ILE A 113 -6.15 -6.88 14.07
C ILE A 113 -7.22 -7.21 13.02
N PRO A 114 -7.01 -8.21 12.15
CA PRO A 114 -7.96 -8.51 11.09
C PRO A 114 -9.31 -8.94 11.66
N PRO A 115 -10.44 -8.41 11.16
CA PRO A 115 -11.77 -8.66 11.74
C PRO A 115 -12.16 -10.14 11.74
N ARG A 116 -11.59 -10.94 10.82
CA ARG A 116 -11.78 -12.40 10.73
C ARG A 116 -11.38 -13.16 11.99
N VAL A 117 -10.42 -12.65 12.76
CA VAL A 117 -9.97 -13.27 14.02
C VAL A 117 -11.10 -13.28 15.05
N PHE A 118 -12.02 -12.33 14.96
CA PHE A 118 -13.14 -12.19 15.88
C PHE A 118 -14.41 -12.91 15.43
N GLN A 119 -14.37 -13.67 14.33
CA GLN A 119 -15.56 -14.37 13.85
C GLN A 119 -15.85 -15.59 14.74
N ILE A 120 -17.04 -15.61 15.36
CA ILE A 120 -17.51 -16.73 16.19
C ILE A 120 -18.27 -17.73 15.32
N LEU A 121 -19.23 -17.20 14.54
CA LEU A 121 -20.17 -18.00 13.77
C LEU A 121 -20.47 -17.31 12.45
N ASP A 122 -20.33 -18.07 11.35
CA ASP A 122 -20.71 -17.60 10.03
C ASP A 122 -22.13 -18.07 9.69
N ALA A 123 -23.09 -17.15 9.79
CA ALA A 123 -24.50 -17.38 9.51
C ALA A 123 -25.11 -16.22 8.71
N GLY A 124 -24.33 -15.65 7.77
CA GLY A 124 -24.75 -14.51 6.96
C GLY A 124 -25.12 -13.30 7.82
N ASP A 125 -26.37 -12.83 7.70
CA ASP A 125 -26.90 -11.68 8.46
C ASP A 125 -26.93 -11.90 9.99
N LYS A 126 -26.91 -13.15 10.44
CA LYS A 126 -26.85 -13.52 11.87
C LYS A 126 -25.46 -13.98 12.30
N SER A 127 -24.43 -13.63 11.54
CA SER A 127 -23.05 -13.92 11.95
C SER A 127 -22.76 -13.24 13.29
N LYS A 128 -22.12 -13.97 14.19
CA LYS A 128 -21.74 -13.50 15.52
C LYS A 128 -20.25 -13.24 15.54
N TRP A 129 -19.87 -12.13 16.13
CA TRP A 129 -18.48 -11.66 16.19
C TRP A 129 -18.14 -11.20 17.60
N PHE A 130 -16.89 -11.37 18.00
CA PHE A 130 -16.33 -10.67 19.14
C PHE A 130 -16.07 -9.21 18.78
N ARG A 131 -16.40 -8.32 19.70
CA ARG A 131 -16.03 -6.91 19.65
C ARG A 131 -15.24 -6.58 20.91
N LEU A 132 -14.02 -6.10 20.72
CA LEU A 132 -13.19 -5.60 21.79
C LEU A 132 -13.62 -4.16 22.10
N GLN A 133 -14.22 -3.95 23.26
CA GLN A 133 -14.43 -2.60 23.79
C GLN A 133 -13.27 -2.27 24.72
N MET A 134 -12.46 -1.30 24.34
CA MET A 134 -11.36 -0.82 25.16
C MET A 134 -11.72 0.53 25.76
N SER A 135 -11.64 0.62 27.08
CA SER A 135 -11.77 1.86 27.83
C SER A 135 -10.43 2.21 28.45
N ALA A 136 -9.89 3.38 28.10
CA ALA A 136 -8.67 3.92 28.68
C ALA A 136 -9.00 5.20 29.46
N ALA A 137 -8.81 5.15 30.78
CA ALA A 137 -9.08 6.26 31.67
C ALA A 137 -7.77 6.88 32.18
N LEU A 138 -7.59 8.18 31.94
CA LEU A 138 -6.52 8.95 32.56
C LEU A 138 -6.95 9.33 33.99
N MET A 139 -6.29 8.76 34.98
CA MET A 139 -6.61 8.92 36.40
C MET A 139 -5.95 10.17 36.99
N SER A 140 -4.66 10.37 36.69
CA SER A 140 -3.89 11.51 37.15
C SER A 140 -2.93 11.99 36.06
N ALA A 141 -2.70 13.30 36.05
CA ALA A 141 -1.87 14.02 35.09
C ALA A 141 -1.06 15.06 35.85
N GLU A 142 0.04 14.63 36.47
CA GLU A 142 0.94 15.44 37.29
C GLU A 142 2.31 15.51 36.64
N ASN A 143 2.68 16.68 36.11
CA ASN A 143 3.97 16.87 35.44
C ASN A 143 4.16 16.03 34.16
N CYS A 144 3.09 15.90 33.37
CA CYS A 144 3.09 15.24 32.07
C CYS A 144 2.92 16.25 30.92
N SER A 145 3.55 15.95 29.78
CA SER A 145 3.36 16.67 28.51
C SER A 145 2.53 15.83 27.53
N SER A 146 2.22 16.40 26.36
CA SER A 146 1.58 15.67 25.26
C SER A 146 2.34 14.41 24.85
N SER A 147 3.68 14.45 24.88
CA SER A 147 4.51 13.29 24.51
C SER A 147 4.34 12.14 25.50
N SER A 148 4.42 12.44 26.81
CA SER A 148 4.34 11.41 27.85
C SER A 148 2.95 10.78 27.92
N ILE A 149 1.89 11.55 27.67
CA ILE A 149 0.51 11.06 27.63
C ILE A 149 0.33 10.04 26.51
N ILE A 150 0.84 10.32 25.31
CA ILE A 150 0.68 9.41 24.15
C ILE A 150 1.52 8.14 24.34
N ASP A 151 2.78 8.27 24.73
CA ASP A 151 3.69 7.12 24.89
C ASP A 151 3.24 6.16 26.00
N THR A 152 2.79 6.70 27.14
CA THR A 152 2.24 5.86 28.22
C THR A 152 0.90 5.22 27.86
N LEU A 153 0.06 5.89 27.06
CA LEU A 153 -1.19 5.33 26.56
C LEU A 153 -0.93 4.13 25.65
N PHE A 154 -0.07 4.25 24.63
CA PHE A 154 0.21 3.15 23.71
C PHE A 154 0.89 1.97 24.39
N LEU A 155 1.75 2.23 25.39
CA LEU A 155 2.32 1.18 26.22
C LEU A 155 1.23 0.45 27.03
N ALA A 156 0.32 1.19 27.66
CA ALA A 156 -0.78 0.61 28.46
C ALA A 156 -1.74 -0.21 27.59
N VAL A 157 -2.05 0.28 26.39
CA VAL A 157 -2.90 -0.43 25.43
C VAL A 157 -2.23 -1.72 24.96
N LYS A 158 -0.93 -1.70 24.64
CA LYS A 158 -0.19 -2.90 24.28
C LYS A 158 -0.20 -3.92 25.41
N MET A 159 0.03 -3.49 26.65
CA MET A 159 0.00 -4.36 27.83
C MET A 159 -1.37 -5.00 28.04
N ALA A 160 -2.44 -4.22 28.03
CA ALA A 160 -3.80 -4.74 28.21
C ALA A 160 -4.20 -5.72 27.10
N LEU A 161 -3.85 -5.43 25.84
CA LEU A 161 -4.11 -6.33 24.71
C LEU A 161 -3.28 -7.61 24.79
N SER A 162 -2.03 -7.52 25.25
CA SER A 162 -1.17 -8.70 25.43
C SER A 162 -1.65 -9.66 26.52
N GLU A 163 -2.38 -9.14 27.51
CA GLU A 163 -3.03 -9.94 28.54
C GLU A 163 -4.33 -10.57 28.04
N THR A 164 -5.07 -9.89 27.15
CA THR A 164 -6.40 -10.32 26.71
C THR A 164 -6.35 -11.71 26.08
N ARG A 165 -7.30 -12.57 26.48
CA ARG A 165 -7.50 -13.91 25.92
C ARG A 165 -8.89 -14.03 25.31
N LEU A 166 -8.96 -14.57 24.10
CA LEU A 166 -10.21 -14.87 23.41
C LEU A 166 -10.71 -16.26 23.82
N PRO A 167 -11.97 -16.39 24.28
CA PRO A 167 -12.52 -17.69 24.63
C PRO A 167 -12.82 -18.50 23.37
N ARG A 168 -12.58 -19.81 23.45
CA ARG A 168 -12.89 -20.76 22.39
C ARG A 168 -14.39 -21.03 22.35
N THR A 169 -14.93 -20.94 21.14
CA THR A 169 -16.37 -21.12 20.88
C THR A 169 -16.62 -22.32 20.00
N ARG A 170 -17.68 -23.07 20.28
CA ARG A 170 -18.19 -24.15 19.44
C ARG A 170 -19.54 -23.76 18.85
N PRO A 171 -19.75 -23.84 17.54
CA PRO A 171 -21.06 -23.57 16.95
C PRO A 171 -22.06 -24.65 17.36
N LEU A 172 -23.26 -24.23 17.78
CA LEU A 172 -24.40 -25.09 18.03
C LEU A 172 -25.36 -24.98 16.82
N VAL A 173 -25.50 -26.09 16.09
CA VAL A 173 -26.51 -26.21 15.04
C VAL A 173 -27.67 -27.01 15.61
N PHE A 174 -28.78 -26.35 15.90
CA PHE A 174 -30.01 -27.03 16.27
C PHE A 174 -30.70 -27.56 15.00
N GLU A 175 -30.48 -28.84 14.68
CA GLU A 175 -31.35 -29.52 13.72
C GLU A 175 -32.70 -29.78 14.38
N ALA A 176 -33.75 -29.14 13.88
CA ALA A 176 -35.11 -29.48 14.26
C ALA A 176 -35.45 -30.84 13.62
N GLN A 177 -35.15 -31.95 14.31
CA GLN A 177 -35.62 -33.27 13.90
C GLN A 177 -37.16 -33.34 14.04
N GLY A 178 -37.84 -33.20 12.90
CA GLY A 178 -39.24 -33.52 12.74
C GLY A 178 -39.41 -34.83 11.98
N GLU A 179 -39.94 -35.83 12.68
CA GLU A 179 -40.74 -36.97 12.21
C GLU A 179 -40.04 -38.18 11.56
N THR A 180 -39.79 -39.24 12.35
CA THR A 180 -40.64 -40.47 12.35
C THR A 180 -40.16 -41.53 13.36
N ALA A 181 -41.15 -42.11 14.07
CA ALA A 181 -41.19 -43.43 14.72
C ALA A 181 -40.46 -43.70 16.05
N GLY A 182 -41.25 -44.15 17.04
CA GLY A 182 -40.81 -45.12 18.06
C GLY A 182 -41.14 -44.76 19.51
N GLU A 183 -42.17 -45.39 20.06
CA GLU A 183 -42.38 -45.51 21.51
C GLU A 183 -41.08 -45.97 22.20
N ASN A 184 -40.60 -45.20 23.17
CA ASN A 184 -40.33 -45.66 24.53
C ASN A 184 -39.79 -44.50 25.38
N ILE A 185 -40.32 -44.44 26.58
CA ILE A 185 -40.07 -43.47 27.64
C ILE A 185 -38.60 -43.62 28.08
N ASN A 186 -37.89 -42.51 28.31
CA ASN A 186 -36.83 -42.37 29.33
C ASN A 186 -36.49 -40.87 29.53
N GLU A 187 -37.23 -40.27 30.45
CA GLU A 187 -36.80 -39.48 31.63
C GLU A 187 -35.48 -38.67 31.69
N ASP A 188 -34.82 -38.31 30.59
CA ASP A 188 -33.59 -37.47 30.68
C ASP A 188 -33.72 -36.06 30.07
N LEU A 189 -34.89 -35.68 29.56
CA LEU A 189 -35.09 -34.38 28.90
C LEU A 189 -35.67 -33.26 29.79
N GLU A 190 -35.76 -33.48 31.11
CA GLU A 190 -36.18 -32.44 32.08
C GLU A 190 -35.01 -31.73 32.77
N LYS A 191 -33.76 -32.14 32.53
CA LYS A 191 -32.58 -31.57 33.22
C LYS A 191 -32.12 -30.19 32.70
N PHE A 192 -32.74 -29.66 31.64
CA PHE A 192 -32.34 -28.37 31.03
C PHE A 192 -33.40 -27.25 31.07
N GLY A 193 -34.46 -27.39 31.86
CA GLY A 193 -35.22 -26.24 32.39
C GLY A 193 -35.91 -25.30 31.38
N LEU A 194 -36.00 -25.60 30.08
CA LEU A 194 -36.74 -24.79 29.12
C LEU A 194 -38.13 -25.38 28.88
N LYS A 195 -39.15 -24.80 29.54
CA LYS A 195 -40.56 -25.01 29.18
C LYS A 195 -40.80 -24.43 27.79
N THR A 196 -40.99 -25.29 26.78
CA THR A 196 -41.53 -24.90 25.47
C THR A 196 -43.02 -24.59 25.62
N GLY A 197 -43.34 -23.40 26.10
CA GLY A 197 -44.66 -22.80 26.01
C GLY A 197 -44.68 -21.78 24.88
N GLY A 198 -45.43 -22.06 23.81
CA GLY A 198 -45.73 -21.06 22.78
C GLY A 198 -45.78 -21.63 21.37
N SER A 199 -46.99 -21.90 20.90
CA SER A 199 -47.31 -22.08 19.49
C SER A 199 -46.89 -20.82 18.70
N GLY A 200 -45.81 -20.91 17.92
CA GLY A 200 -45.31 -19.80 17.13
C GLY A 200 -44.21 -20.23 16.15
N ASN A 201 -44.55 -20.27 14.86
CA ASN A 201 -43.69 -20.27 13.67
C ASN A 201 -42.39 -21.12 13.70
N LYS A 202 -42.45 -22.29 13.05
CA LYS A 202 -41.34 -23.23 12.77
C LYS A 202 -40.31 -22.69 11.75
N ASN A 203 -39.83 -21.45 11.89
CA ASN A 203 -38.78 -20.90 11.02
C ASN A 203 -37.82 -19.99 11.80
N ARG A 204 -37.08 -20.58 12.74
CA ARG A 204 -35.88 -19.96 13.29
C ARG A 204 -34.74 -20.98 13.29
N SER A 205 -33.97 -20.98 12.20
CA SER A 205 -32.55 -21.30 12.31
C SER A 205 -31.94 -20.28 13.28
N ALA A 206 -31.93 -20.62 14.56
CA ALA A 206 -31.17 -19.93 15.59
C ALA A 206 -29.77 -20.55 15.54
N ALA A 207 -28.81 -19.79 15.06
CA ALA A 207 -27.42 -20.19 15.00
C ALA A 207 -26.79 -19.62 16.27
N ASP A 208 -26.55 -20.48 17.26
CA ASP A 208 -25.97 -20.12 18.54
C ASP A 208 -24.59 -20.78 18.70
N PHE A 209 -23.86 -20.41 19.74
CA PHE A 209 -22.56 -20.99 20.06
C PHE A 209 -22.46 -21.27 21.56
N GLU A 210 -21.63 -22.24 21.89
CA GLU A 210 -21.27 -22.61 23.25
C GLU A 210 -19.83 -22.18 23.52
N LEU A 211 -19.54 -21.75 24.75
CA LEU A 211 -18.17 -21.53 25.19
C LEU A 211 -17.58 -22.86 25.64
N VAL A 212 -16.43 -23.24 25.08
CA VAL A 212 -15.72 -24.47 25.44
C VAL A 212 -14.92 -24.28 26.73
N ASP A 213 -14.41 -23.07 26.92
CA ASP A 213 -13.49 -22.75 28.00
C ASP A 213 -14.22 -22.48 29.32
N GLN A 214 -13.59 -22.84 30.42
CA GLN A 214 -14.02 -22.47 31.76
C GLN A 214 -13.06 -21.41 32.31
N TRP A 215 -13.59 -20.25 32.72
CA TRP A 215 -12.84 -19.15 33.36
C TRP A 215 -11.84 -18.43 32.45
N HIS A 216 -10.54 -18.43 32.81
CA HIS A 216 -9.45 -17.66 32.16
C HIS A 216 -8.73 -18.44 31.06
N GLU A 217 -9.24 -19.62 30.69
CA GLU A 217 -8.74 -20.38 29.57
C GLU A 217 -9.19 -19.70 28.26
N GLY A 218 -8.24 -19.51 27.34
CA GLY A 218 -8.49 -18.83 26.07
C GLY A 218 -7.18 -18.60 25.32
N ASP A 219 -7.30 -18.32 24.03
CA ASP A 219 -6.15 -18.11 23.15
C ASP A 219 -5.76 -16.63 23.10
N PRO A 220 -4.45 -16.29 23.06
CA PRO A 220 -4.02 -14.91 22.84
C PRO A 220 -4.52 -14.42 21.48
N ILE A 221 -4.81 -13.11 21.37
CA ILE A 221 -5.25 -12.53 20.09
C ILE A 221 -4.10 -12.67 19.07
N PRO A 222 -4.32 -13.32 17.92
CA PRO A 222 -3.29 -13.43 16.89
C PRO A 222 -2.92 -12.04 16.33
N GLY A 223 -1.63 -11.77 16.21
CA GLY A 223 -1.11 -10.48 15.72
C GLY A 223 -0.78 -9.46 16.82
N ILE A 224 -0.93 -9.80 18.10
CA ILE A 224 -0.52 -8.95 19.25
C ILE A 224 0.96 -8.56 19.17
N ASP A 225 1.82 -9.45 18.70
CA ASP A 225 3.28 -9.18 18.63
C ASP A 225 3.61 -7.96 17.76
N ASN A 226 2.75 -7.69 16.76
CA ASN A 226 2.90 -6.58 15.82
C ASN A 226 2.21 -5.29 16.31
N LEU A 227 1.73 -5.25 17.55
CA LEU A 227 1.13 -4.04 18.10
C LEU A 227 2.19 -2.93 18.22
N PRO A 228 1.89 -1.74 17.67
CA PRO A 228 2.87 -0.68 17.58
C PRO A 228 3.09 -0.05 18.96
N LEU A 229 4.34 0.30 19.22
CA LEU A 229 4.71 1.18 20.32
C LEU A 229 4.93 2.59 19.78
N SER A 230 4.53 3.60 20.56
CA SER A 230 4.79 4.99 20.20
C SER A 230 6.03 5.51 20.90
N ILE A 231 6.81 6.30 20.17
CA ILE A 231 7.85 7.17 20.72
C ILE A 231 7.59 8.57 20.24
N THR A 232 7.63 9.51 21.17
CA THR A 232 7.46 10.92 20.86
C THR A 232 8.75 11.69 21.08
N LEU A 233 9.28 12.28 20.01
CA LEU A 233 10.42 13.18 20.03
C LEU A 233 9.93 14.62 20.20
N ASN A 234 10.40 15.30 21.23
CA ASN A 234 10.14 16.71 21.44
C ASN A 234 11.27 17.52 20.82
N VAL A 235 10.95 18.40 19.87
CA VAL A 235 11.92 19.15 19.08
C VAL A 235 11.76 20.65 19.34
N VAL A 236 12.88 21.31 19.63
CA VAL A 236 13.00 22.77 19.80
C VAL A 236 14.25 23.25 19.09
N GLN A 237 14.12 24.21 18.16
CA GLN A 237 15.24 24.91 17.51
C GLN A 237 16.39 23.99 16.98
N SER A 238 16.07 22.76 16.53
CA SER A 238 17.00 21.72 16.02
C SER A 238 17.54 20.71 17.04
N ILE A 239 17.19 20.83 18.31
CA ILE A 239 17.55 19.88 19.36
C ILE A 239 16.32 19.00 19.65
N TYR A 240 16.52 17.71 19.93
CA TYR A 240 15.45 16.79 20.29
C TYR A 240 15.70 16.18 21.68
N PHE A 241 14.61 15.83 22.36
CA PHE A 241 14.65 15.08 23.61
C PHE A 241 13.36 14.26 23.80
N VAL A 242 13.41 13.25 24.66
CA VAL A 242 12.30 12.35 24.95
C VAL A 242 11.67 12.60 26.32
N ASP A 243 10.43 12.15 26.51
CA ASP A 243 9.67 12.24 27.76
C ASP A 243 9.71 13.62 28.42
N ALA A 244 9.11 14.60 27.73
CA ALA A 244 9.04 15.97 28.22
C ALA A 244 8.17 16.09 29.49
N THR A 245 8.64 16.86 30.46
CA THR A 245 7.86 17.31 31.62
C THR A 245 6.78 18.31 31.21
N SER A 246 5.82 18.64 32.10
CA SER A 246 4.76 19.59 31.74
C SER A 246 5.30 21.01 31.48
N LEU A 247 6.40 21.39 32.11
CA LEU A 247 7.07 22.67 31.88
C LEU A 247 7.84 22.67 30.55
N GLU A 248 8.60 21.62 30.24
CA GLU A 248 9.27 21.45 28.94
C GLU A 248 8.25 21.42 27.80
N GLY A 249 7.10 20.77 28.02
CA GLY A 249 5.96 20.72 27.09
C GLY A 249 5.28 22.07 26.82
N ALA A 250 5.47 23.05 27.69
CA ALA A 250 4.87 24.39 27.59
C ALA A 250 5.79 25.42 26.93
N VAL A 251 7.01 25.02 26.54
CA VAL A 251 8.00 25.89 25.91
C VAL A 251 7.49 26.39 24.55
N PRO A 252 7.60 27.69 24.24
CA PRO A 252 7.17 28.23 22.96
C PRO A 252 8.00 27.67 21.79
N GLY A 253 7.32 27.25 20.72
CA GLY A 253 7.98 26.71 19.53
C GLY A 253 8.33 25.21 19.62
N LEU A 254 7.89 24.52 20.66
CA LEU A 254 8.01 23.06 20.78
C LEU A 254 7.15 22.33 19.75
N ILE A 255 7.70 21.25 19.21
CA ILE A 255 7.00 20.28 18.38
C ILE A 255 7.18 18.89 18.97
N SER A 256 6.09 18.24 19.35
CA SER A 256 6.06 16.83 19.69
C SER A 256 5.78 16.02 18.42
N TYR A 257 6.78 15.28 17.95
CA TYR A 257 6.68 14.36 16.82
C TYR A 257 6.59 12.92 17.32
N THR A 258 5.37 12.38 17.31
CA THR A 258 5.05 11.00 17.68
C THR A 258 5.17 10.09 16.46
N LEU A 259 5.91 9.01 16.62
CA LEU A 259 6.09 7.95 15.65
C LEU A 259 5.62 6.63 16.26
N LEU A 260 4.80 5.89 15.52
CA LEU A 260 4.35 4.56 15.91
C LEU A 260 5.08 3.51 15.09
N PHE A 261 5.82 2.65 15.76
CA PHE A 261 6.63 1.60 15.13
C PHE A 261 6.09 0.22 15.47
N ASP A 262 6.06 -0.64 14.47
CA ASP A 262 5.89 -2.08 14.63
C ASP A 262 7.20 -2.74 15.14
N LYS A 263 7.12 -3.99 15.59
CA LYS A 263 8.28 -4.81 15.97
C LYS A 263 9.33 -4.90 14.86
N ASP A 264 8.87 -4.87 13.60
CA ASP A 264 9.71 -4.97 12.40
C ASP A 264 10.38 -3.63 12.04
N GLY A 265 10.19 -2.58 12.85
CA GLY A 265 10.71 -1.23 12.60
C GLY A 265 9.90 -0.44 11.56
N ALA A 266 8.78 -0.99 11.08
CA ALA A 266 7.89 -0.31 10.14
C ALA A 266 7.05 0.77 10.84
N ILE A 267 6.97 1.96 10.24
CA ILE A 267 6.16 3.07 10.76
C ILE A 267 4.70 2.83 10.39
N ARG A 268 3.83 2.69 11.40
CA ARG A 268 2.38 2.47 11.24
C ARG A 268 1.58 3.78 11.25
N GLY A 269 2.10 4.79 11.93
CA GLY A 269 1.45 6.09 12.04
C GLY A 269 2.42 7.15 12.53
N THR A 270 2.11 8.39 12.20
CA THR A 270 2.86 9.56 12.67
C THR A 270 1.89 10.64 13.10
N GLN A 271 2.17 11.31 14.21
CA GLN A 271 1.41 12.46 14.64
C GLN A 271 2.36 13.59 15.03
N MET A 272 2.07 14.79 14.55
CA MET A 272 2.85 15.97 14.89
C MET A 272 1.94 16.96 15.60
N LEU A 273 2.35 17.41 16.78
CA LEU A 273 1.61 18.34 17.64
C LEU A 273 2.55 19.47 18.05
N GLY A 274 2.06 20.71 18.07
CA GLY A 274 2.85 21.86 18.48
C GLY A 274 2.68 23.07 17.56
N SER A 275 3.25 24.19 17.99
CA SER A 275 3.18 25.46 17.27
C SER A 275 4.49 25.84 16.58
N GLY A 276 5.56 25.05 16.75
CA GLY A 276 6.83 25.24 16.07
C GLY A 276 6.83 24.77 14.61
N GLU A 277 7.90 25.12 13.90
CA GLU A 277 8.17 24.62 12.55
C GLU A 277 9.30 23.60 12.55
N LEU A 278 9.08 22.44 11.91
CA LEU A 278 10.08 21.39 11.77
C LEU A 278 10.64 21.41 10.34
N GLU A 279 11.96 21.51 10.20
CA GLU A 279 12.59 21.41 8.89
C GLU A 279 12.57 19.96 8.38
N TYR A 280 12.12 19.76 7.15
CA TYR A 280 12.09 18.42 6.52
C TYR A 280 13.47 17.73 6.49
N LYS A 281 14.58 18.48 6.46
CA LYS A 281 15.94 17.93 6.49
C LYS A 281 16.28 17.20 7.78
N GLN A 282 15.63 17.56 8.88
CA GLN A 282 15.85 16.95 10.19
C GLN A 282 15.03 15.67 10.36
N LEU A 283 13.95 15.52 9.58
CA LEU A 283 13.02 14.40 9.70
C LEU A 283 13.68 13.02 9.53
N PRO A 284 14.57 12.77 8.54
CA PRO A 284 15.22 11.46 8.42
C PRO A 284 16.12 11.13 9.61
N LYS A 285 16.82 12.14 10.16
CA LYS A 285 17.66 11.96 11.35
C LYS A 285 16.82 11.62 12.57
N LEU A 286 15.73 12.35 12.77
CA LEU A 286 14.79 12.11 13.87
C LEU A 286 14.14 10.73 13.78
N ILE A 287 13.72 10.31 12.57
CA ILE A 287 13.16 8.97 12.35
C ILE A 287 14.19 7.88 12.68
N HIS A 288 15.45 8.08 12.28
CA HIS A 288 16.52 7.12 12.57
C HIS A 288 16.78 6.98 14.08
N GLU A 289 16.86 8.11 14.81
CA GLU A 289 17.05 8.11 16.26
C GLU A 289 15.86 7.48 16.99
N ALA A 290 14.63 7.79 16.58
CA ALA A 290 13.44 7.13 17.15
C ALA A 290 13.41 5.63 16.84
N SER A 291 13.84 5.22 15.64
CA SER A 291 13.95 3.81 15.29
C SER A 291 14.97 3.07 16.14
N LYS A 292 16.02 3.73 16.61
CA LYS A 292 17.00 3.14 17.52
C LYS A 292 16.40 2.97 18.91
N LEU A 293 15.83 4.04 19.47
CA LEU A 293 15.21 4.04 20.80
C LEU A 293 14.06 3.02 20.90
N ILE A 294 13.26 2.86 19.84
CA ILE A 294 12.16 1.89 19.86
C ILE A 294 12.66 0.45 19.85
N THR A 295 13.73 0.14 19.11
CA THR A 295 14.30 -1.21 19.11
C THR A 295 14.74 -1.59 20.51
N ASP A 296 15.41 -0.67 21.22
CA ASP A 296 15.81 -0.88 22.61
C ASP A 296 14.57 -1.12 23.50
N LEU A 297 13.52 -0.31 23.37
CA LEU A 297 12.27 -0.47 24.12
C LEU A 297 11.56 -1.81 23.85
N PHE A 298 11.51 -2.26 22.60
CA PHE A 298 10.96 -3.58 22.24
C PHE A 298 11.78 -4.73 22.84
N THR A 299 13.11 -4.61 22.89
CA THR A 299 13.96 -5.64 23.52
C THR A 299 13.71 -5.73 25.01
N LEU A 300 13.52 -4.59 25.70
CA LEU A 300 13.16 -4.55 27.12
C LEU A 300 11.80 -5.22 27.35
N PHE A 301 10.79 -4.82 26.57
CA PHE A 301 9.44 -5.38 26.69
C PHE A 301 9.40 -6.90 26.50
N ASN A 302 10.15 -7.43 25.52
CA ASN A 302 10.18 -8.87 25.25
C ASN A 302 10.99 -9.66 26.29
N LYS A 303 11.99 -9.03 26.94
CA LYS A 303 12.82 -9.67 27.97
C LYS A 303 12.07 -9.81 29.30
N ASP A 304 11.19 -8.87 29.61
CA ASP A 304 10.39 -8.85 30.85
C ASP A 304 9.05 -9.62 30.72
N GLY A 305 8.90 -10.41 29.65
CA GLY A 305 7.76 -11.29 29.40
C GLY A 305 7.65 -12.46 30.38
N GLY A 306 7.35 -12.17 31.65
CA GLY A 306 6.99 -13.13 32.69
C GLY A 306 7.86 -13.06 33.95
N GLN A 307 7.28 -12.51 35.03
CA GLN A 307 7.77 -12.47 36.43
C GLN A 307 8.94 -11.51 36.75
N LEU A 308 8.60 -10.40 37.42
CA LEU A 308 9.54 -9.61 38.24
C LEU A 308 9.58 -10.16 39.67
N GLN A 309 10.60 -10.94 39.98
CA GLN A 309 11.23 -11.02 41.30
C GLN A 309 12.72 -10.90 41.04
N ASP A 310 13.26 -9.68 41.06
CA ASP A 310 14.55 -9.37 41.68
C ASP A 310 15.01 -7.94 41.35
N GLU A 311 15.13 -7.14 42.41
CA GLU A 311 15.67 -5.78 42.45
C GLU A 311 17.20 -5.72 42.18
N GLN A 312 17.82 -6.89 41.92
CA GLN A 312 19.27 -7.05 41.86
C GLN A 312 19.86 -6.96 40.43
N ALA A 313 19.06 -7.21 39.37
CA ALA A 313 19.52 -7.16 37.98
C ALA A 313 19.79 -5.73 37.46
N MET A 314 19.21 -4.71 38.10
CA MET A 314 19.43 -3.30 37.77
C MET A 314 20.83 -2.80 38.15
N LYS A 315 21.47 -3.40 39.17
CA LYS A 315 22.82 -3.00 39.61
C LYS A 315 23.93 -3.54 38.72
N ASP A 316 23.72 -4.70 38.09
CA ASP A 316 24.73 -5.32 37.20
C ASP A 316 24.73 -4.69 35.79
N TYR A 317 23.65 -4.02 35.37
CA TYR A 317 23.58 -3.36 34.07
C TYR A 317 24.28 -1.99 34.04
N VAL A 318 24.27 -1.26 35.16
CA VAL A 318 24.97 0.04 35.31
C VAL A 318 26.50 -0.13 35.24
N HIS A 319 27.03 -1.31 35.59
CA HIS A 319 28.46 -1.59 35.53
C HIS A 319 28.95 -2.03 34.13
N ALA A 320 28.05 -2.46 33.24
CA ALA A 320 28.37 -2.90 31.88
C ALA A 320 28.33 -1.76 30.84
N LEU A 321 27.70 -0.63 31.16
CA LEU A 321 27.58 0.52 30.25
C LEU A 321 28.82 1.44 30.20
N LEU A 322 29.85 1.16 31.01
CA LEU A 322 31.04 2.00 31.16
C LEU A 322 32.26 1.59 30.30
N ILE A 323 32.15 0.58 29.41
CA ILE A 323 33.32 0.09 28.64
C ILE A 323 33.19 0.22 27.11
N THR A 324 32.08 0.66 26.55
CA THR A 324 31.97 0.83 25.07
C THR A 324 31.70 2.28 24.66
N GLN A 325 32.55 3.19 25.12
CA GLN A 325 32.82 4.47 24.45
C GLN A 325 34.24 4.47 23.90
N THR A 326 34.50 3.72 22.84
CA THR A 326 35.62 3.97 21.92
C THR A 326 35.36 3.25 20.61
N THR A 327 34.92 3.99 19.58
CA THR A 327 35.38 3.89 18.17
C THR A 327 34.60 4.90 17.32
N THR A 328 34.81 6.19 17.61
CA THR A 328 34.62 7.27 16.65
C THR A 328 35.76 7.21 15.61
N LYS A 329 35.64 6.38 14.56
CA LYS A 329 36.45 6.55 13.31
C LYS A 329 36.08 5.70 12.09
N ALA A 330 34.88 5.13 12.00
CA ALA A 330 34.50 4.27 10.86
C ALA A 330 33.17 4.65 10.18
N TYR A 331 32.71 5.90 10.34
CA TYR A 331 31.41 6.34 9.80
C TYR A 331 31.52 7.54 8.84
N GLU A 332 32.64 7.65 8.13
CA GLU A 332 32.81 8.61 7.03
C GLU A 332 32.72 7.95 5.65
N ASP A 333 32.37 6.65 5.58
CA ASP A 333 32.41 5.88 4.32
C ASP A 333 31.10 5.13 3.99
N TRP A 334 30.00 5.45 4.66
CA TRP A 334 28.66 4.84 4.40
C TRP A 334 27.63 5.81 3.82
N THR A 335 28.07 6.90 3.17
CA THR A 335 27.18 7.74 2.33
C THR A 335 26.79 7.08 1.00
N LEU A 336 26.82 5.76 0.90
CA LEU A 336 26.40 4.97 -0.26
C LEU A 336 25.76 3.68 0.23
N ASP A 337 24.48 3.78 0.60
CA ASP A 337 23.40 2.85 0.22
C ASP A 337 22.16 3.09 1.09
N VAL A 338 21.67 4.34 1.09
CA VAL A 338 20.23 4.51 1.00
C VAL A 338 19.90 4.08 -0.41
N GLU A 339 19.33 2.90 -0.57
CA GLU A 339 18.81 2.45 -1.86
C GLU A 339 17.71 3.43 -2.26
N MET A 340 18.10 4.46 -3.01
CA MET A 340 17.17 5.49 -3.43
C MET A 340 16.12 4.82 -4.32
N PRO A 341 14.81 5.09 -4.13
CA PRO A 341 13.76 4.61 -5.03
C PRO A 341 14.00 5.00 -6.50
N THR A 342 14.94 5.93 -6.72
CA THR A 342 15.47 6.36 -8.02
C THR A 342 16.14 5.23 -8.83
N LYS A 343 16.86 4.26 -8.22
CA LYS A 343 17.52 3.17 -8.98
C LYS A 343 16.49 2.24 -9.63
N ILE A 344 15.45 1.86 -8.86
CA ILE A 344 14.36 1.00 -9.34
C ILE A 344 13.54 1.75 -10.40
N MET A 345 13.24 3.03 -10.19
CA MET A 345 12.51 3.83 -11.17
C MET A 345 13.27 3.98 -12.49
N PHE A 346 14.59 4.21 -12.46
CA PHE A 346 15.41 4.23 -13.67
C PHE A 346 15.51 2.86 -14.33
N GLY A 347 15.53 1.77 -13.55
CA GLY A 347 15.48 0.40 -14.07
C GLY A 347 14.19 0.11 -14.84
N ILE A 348 13.04 0.48 -14.27
CA ILE A 348 11.72 0.31 -14.92
C ILE A 348 11.63 1.16 -16.19
N TRP A 349 12.10 2.41 -16.14
CA TRP A 349 12.13 3.27 -17.33
C TRP A 349 13.01 2.66 -18.44
N ALA A 350 14.22 2.19 -18.10
CA ALA A 350 15.15 1.60 -19.06
C ALA A 350 14.58 0.32 -19.69
N LEU A 351 13.86 -0.49 -18.91
CA LEU A 351 13.17 -1.69 -19.42
C LEU A 351 12.19 -1.32 -20.54
N PHE A 352 11.30 -0.36 -20.30
CA PHE A 352 10.32 0.04 -21.30
C PHE A 352 10.95 0.72 -22.52
N ASP A 353 12.05 1.46 -22.33
CA ASP A 353 12.77 2.12 -23.42
C ASP A 353 13.46 1.09 -24.34
N ILE A 354 14.02 0.02 -23.76
CA ILE A 354 14.55 -1.14 -24.50
C ILE A 354 13.42 -1.88 -25.24
N CYS A 355 12.27 -2.12 -24.59
CA CYS A 355 11.13 -2.73 -25.25
C CYS A 355 10.66 -1.91 -26.47
N LEU A 356 10.64 -0.58 -26.34
CA LEU A 356 10.29 0.32 -27.44
C LEU A 356 11.34 0.27 -28.57
N LEU A 357 12.63 0.18 -28.24
CA LEU A 357 13.70 0.01 -29.23
C LEU A 357 13.54 -1.30 -30.02
N VAL A 358 13.26 -2.40 -29.32
CA VAL A 358 13.00 -3.71 -29.95
C VAL A 358 11.80 -3.59 -30.88
N ALA A 359 10.69 -3.01 -30.42
CA ALA A 359 9.50 -2.76 -31.25
C ALA A 359 9.82 -1.94 -32.51
N GLY A 360 10.57 -0.84 -32.38
CA GLY A 360 11.01 -0.02 -33.52
C GLY A 360 11.90 -0.80 -34.49
N SER A 361 12.84 -1.59 -33.99
CA SER A 361 13.73 -2.42 -34.80
C SER A 361 12.98 -3.50 -35.59
N VAL A 362 12.00 -4.16 -34.95
CA VAL A 362 11.13 -5.15 -35.58
C VAL A 362 10.30 -4.48 -36.68
N CYS A 363 9.76 -3.29 -36.41
CA CYS A 363 8.99 -2.53 -37.40
C CYS A 363 9.82 -2.21 -38.65
N ILE A 364 11.07 -1.72 -38.48
CA ILE A 364 11.99 -1.47 -39.60
C ILE A 364 12.32 -2.76 -40.36
N SER A 365 12.58 -3.85 -39.63
CA SER A 365 12.96 -5.14 -40.23
C SER A 365 11.82 -5.73 -41.06
N VAL A 366 10.60 -5.67 -40.54
CA VAL A 366 9.39 -6.10 -41.24
C VAL A 366 9.10 -5.18 -42.42
N SER A 367 9.22 -3.85 -42.28
CA SER A 367 9.02 -2.92 -43.40
C SER A 367 10.09 -3.00 -44.49
N THR A 368 11.30 -3.50 -44.18
CA THR A 368 12.34 -3.74 -45.18
C THR A 368 12.15 -5.09 -45.88
N ALA A 369 11.74 -6.14 -45.15
CA ALA A 369 11.24 -7.38 -45.76
C ALA A 369 10.04 -7.10 -46.68
N TRP A 370 9.17 -6.17 -46.27
CA TRP A 370 8.25 -5.29 -47.01
C TRP A 370 8.53 -5.02 -48.49
N LYS A 371 9.80 -4.90 -48.85
CA LYS A 371 10.23 -4.45 -50.19
C LYS A 371 10.43 -5.60 -51.18
N SER A 372 10.53 -6.84 -50.72
CA SER A 372 10.54 -8.00 -51.64
C SER A 372 9.19 -8.08 -52.36
N PRO A 373 9.15 -8.22 -53.69
CA PRO A 373 7.88 -8.44 -54.39
C PRO A 373 7.35 -9.83 -54.01
N ASP A 374 6.25 -9.87 -53.26
CA ASP A 374 5.56 -11.09 -52.86
C ASP A 374 4.08 -10.92 -53.22
N LEU A 375 3.62 -11.62 -54.26
CA LEU A 375 2.28 -11.46 -54.84
C LEU A 375 1.16 -11.49 -53.78
N LEU A 376 1.25 -12.43 -52.83
CA LEU A 376 0.25 -12.60 -51.77
C LEU A 376 0.26 -11.48 -50.72
N ARG A 377 1.41 -10.82 -50.52
CA ARG A 377 1.55 -9.74 -49.54
C ARG A 377 1.17 -8.39 -50.14
N ASP A 378 1.54 -8.18 -51.40
CA ASP A 378 1.18 -6.99 -52.17
C ASP A 378 -0.33 -6.93 -52.46
N LEU A 379 -1.01 -8.09 -52.46
CA LEU A 379 -2.47 -8.18 -52.50
C LEU A 379 -3.13 -7.63 -51.22
N VAL A 380 -2.46 -7.66 -50.07
CA VAL A 380 -3.05 -7.40 -48.75
C VAL A 380 -2.69 -6.02 -48.20
N ILE A 381 -1.48 -5.51 -48.47
CA ILE A 381 -0.98 -4.24 -47.93
C ILE A 381 -0.56 -3.30 -49.06
N ASN A 382 -1.12 -2.09 -49.04
CA ASN A 382 -0.80 -1.02 -49.98
C ASN A 382 0.62 -0.46 -49.76
N ASP A 383 1.25 0.04 -50.82
CA ASP A 383 2.60 0.61 -50.75
C ASP A 383 2.70 1.84 -49.84
N GLU A 384 1.62 2.60 -49.70
CA GLU A 384 1.55 3.74 -48.77
C GLU A 384 1.68 3.29 -47.32
N GLU A 385 1.05 2.17 -46.96
CA GLU A 385 1.10 1.63 -45.60
C GLU A 385 2.46 1.02 -45.27
N LYS A 386 3.11 0.39 -46.26
CA LYS A 386 4.50 -0.08 -46.12
C LYS A 386 5.46 1.08 -45.81
N ARG A 387 5.27 2.22 -46.49
CA ARG A 387 6.06 3.45 -46.24
C ARG A 387 5.76 4.04 -44.87
N ALA A 388 4.48 4.07 -44.46
CA ALA A 388 4.07 4.56 -43.15
C ALA A 388 4.70 3.75 -42.01
N GLY A 389 4.72 2.42 -42.12
CA GLY A 389 5.38 1.53 -41.16
C GLY A 389 6.90 1.78 -41.06
N PHE A 390 7.56 1.98 -42.20
CA PHE A 390 8.99 2.30 -42.23
C PHE A 390 9.31 3.64 -41.54
N VAL A 391 8.51 4.67 -41.80
CA VAL A 391 8.66 5.99 -41.17
C VAL A 391 8.39 5.89 -39.66
N LEU A 392 7.36 5.14 -39.25
CA LEU A 392 7.05 4.90 -37.84
C LEU A 392 8.24 4.25 -37.11
N GLY A 393 8.83 3.20 -37.68
CA GLY A 393 9.99 2.53 -37.10
C GLY A 393 11.18 3.46 -36.88
N ILE A 394 11.49 4.33 -37.87
CA ILE A 394 12.56 5.33 -37.76
C ILE A 394 12.24 6.34 -36.65
N LEU A 395 11.01 6.85 -36.59
CA LEU A 395 10.59 7.80 -35.56
C LEU A 395 10.70 7.21 -34.15
N ILE A 396 10.38 5.92 -33.98
CA ILE A 396 10.55 5.22 -32.71
C ILE A 396 12.03 5.18 -32.30
N VAL A 397 12.94 4.80 -33.20
CA VAL A 397 14.38 4.73 -32.91
C VAL A 397 14.95 6.11 -32.57
N ILE A 398 14.55 7.16 -33.30
CA ILE A 398 14.96 8.54 -32.99
C ILE A 398 14.43 8.96 -31.60
N THR A 399 13.19 8.59 -31.28
CA THR A 399 12.59 8.90 -29.97
C THR A 399 13.33 8.22 -28.83
N VAL A 400 13.76 6.96 -28.99
CA VAL A 400 14.60 6.24 -28.01
C VAL A 400 15.99 6.88 -27.86
N ALA A 401 16.61 7.29 -28.97
CA ALA A 401 17.88 8.01 -28.89
C ALA A 401 17.74 9.34 -28.14
N TYR A 402 16.64 10.06 -28.38
CA TYR A 402 16.31 11.29 -27.68
C TYR A 402 15.92 11.06 -26.20
N SER A 403 15.25 9.95 -25.89
CA SER A 403 14.84 9.60 -24.52
C SER A 403 16.08 9.36 -23.64
N THR A 404 17.06 8.60 -24.15
CA THR A 404 18.35 8.37 -23.50
C THR A 404 19.09 9.70 -23.29
N PHE A 405 19.15 10.56 -24.31
CA PHE A 405 19.78 11.88 -24.19
C PHE A 405 19.09 12.79 -23.16
N ALA A 406 17.75 12.80 -23.14
CA ALA A 406 16.96 13.61 -22.23
C ALA A 406 17.13 13.19 -20.76
N ILE A 407 17.32 11.90 -20.49
CA ILE A 407 17.62 11.43 -19.14
C ILE A 407 19.03 11.81 -18.70
N LEU A 408 20.03 11.71 -19.57
CA LEU A 408 21.39 12.11 -19.22
C LEU A 408 21.49 13.62 -18.90
N ARG A 409 20.65 14.45 -19.51
CA ARG A 409 20.58 15.89 -19.23
C ARG A 409 19.69 16.18 -18.03
N ARG A 410 20.27 16.75 -16.96
CA ARG A 410 19.54 17.14 -15.73
C ARG A 410 18.51 18.27 -15.91
N ARG A 411 18.38 18.88 -17.10
CA ARG A 411 17.45 20.00 -17.33
C ARG A 411 16.03 19.51 -17.57
N ALA A 412 15.07 20.03 -16.79
CA ALA A 412 13.64 19.69 -16.89
C ALA A 412 13.01 19.94 -18.27
N ILE A 413 13.58 20.86 -19.07
CA ILE A 413 13.07 21.18 -20.42
C ILE A 413 13.10 19.96 -21.34
N HIS A 414 14.19 19.18 -21.31
CA HIS A 414 14.33 18.02 -22.20
C HIS A 414 13.33 16.91 -21.89
N LEU A 415 13.04 16.67 -20.60
CA LEU A 415 12.03 15.71 -20.18
C LEU A 415 10.60 16.15 -20.54
N LYS A 416 10.30 17.45 -20.47
CA LYS A 416 9.00 17.97 -20.93
C LYS A 416 8.81 17.79 -22.44
N VAL A 417 9.85 18.08 -23.22
CA VAL A 417 9.84 17.85 -24.67
C VAL A 417 9.68 16.37 -24.97
N LEU A 418 10.39 15.49 -24.25
CA LEU A 418 10.29 14.04 -24.41
C LEU A 418 8.85 13.53 -24.18
N ASN A 419 8.19 13.97 -23.11
CA ASN A 419 6.80 13.61 -22.85
C ASN A 419 5.85 14.07 -23.96
N PHE A 420 6.08 15.27 -24.51
CA PHE A 420 5.31 15.74 -25.66
C PHE A 420 5.55 14.89 -26.91
N THR A 421 6.80 14.48 -27.15
CA THR A 421 7.16 13.56 -28.24
C THR A 421 6.47 12.21 -28.10
N PHE A 422 6.37 11.64 -26.89
CA PHE A 422 5.62 10.39 -26.67
C PHE A 422 4.13 10.52 -27.00
N ILE A 423 3.51 11.65 -26.65
CA ILE A 423 2.10 11.90 -26.99
C ILE A 423 1.92 11.97 -28.50
N LEU A 424 2.78 12.72 -29.21
CA LEU A 424 2.72 12.80 -30.68
C LEU A 424 2.94 11.45 -31.34
N LEU A 425 3.88 10.65 -30.83
CA LEU A 425 4.16 9.32 -31.35
C LEU A 425 2.98 8.37 -31.10
N ALA A 426 2.33 8.43 -29.94
CA ALA A 426 1.14 7.65 -29.64
C ALA A 426 -0.03 7.99 -30.58
N VAL A 427 -0.26 9.28 -30.86
CA VAL A 427 -1.26 9.72 -31.84
C VAL A 427 -0.94 9.16 -33.23
N PHE A 428 0.32 9.20 -33.65
CA PHE A 428 0.72 8.67 -34.95
C PHE A 428 0.52 7.15 -35.06
N VAL A 429 0.84 6.40 -34.00
CA VAL A 429 0.57 4.95 -33.90
C VAL A 429 -0.94 4.66 -33.98
N ILE A 430 -1.78 5.44 -33.29
CA ILE A 430 -3.23 5.29 -33.35
C ILE A 430 -3.75 5.51 -34.77
N VAL A 431 -3.26 6.53 -35.49
CA VAL A 431 -3.69 6.81 -36.86
C VAL A 431 -3.37 5.64 -37.80
N ILE A 432 -2.14 5.11 -37.75
CA ILE A 432 -1.72 3.98 -38.58
C ILE A 432 -2.46 2.69 -38.18
N GLY A 433 -2.59 2.41 -36.88
CA GLY A 433 -3.34 1.27 -36.39
C GLY A 433 -4.82 1.33 -36.79
N SER A 434 -5.41 2.53 -36.78
CA SER A 434 -6.79 2.76 -37.19
C SER A 434 -6.99 2.59 -38.68
N SER A 435 -6.05 3.03 -39.52
CA SER A 435 -6.15 2.84 -40.98
C SER A 435 -6.14 1.35 -41.35
N LEU A 436 -5.21 0.59 -40.78
CA LEU A 436 -5.12 -0.87 -40.98
C LEU A 436 -6.34 -1.60 -40.42
N TRP A 437 -6.86 -1.16 -39.28
CA TRP A 437 -8.09 -1.72 -38.72
C TRP A 437 -9.31 -1.46 -39.63
N LEU A 438 -9.43 -0.25 -40.21
CA LEU A 438 -10.50 0.06 -41.16
C LEU A 438 -10.39 -0.78 -42.45
N LEU A 439 -9.17 -1.04 -42.93
CA LEU A 439 -8.97 -1.98 -44.05
C LEU A 439 -9.47 -3.38 -43.71
N SER A 440 -9.30 -3.84 -42.46
CA SER A 440 -9.81 -5.15 -42.03
C SER A 440 -11.34 -5.26 -42.13
N LEU A 441 -12.07 -4.15 -41.99
CA LEU A 441 -13.53 -4.14 -42.08
C LEU A 441 -14.04 -4.20 -43.53
N ASN A 442 -13.28 -3.64 -44.49
CA ASN A 442 -13.70 -3.50 -45.90
C ASN A 442 -13.07 -4.54 -46.84
N GLN A 443 -12.56 -5.65 -46.32
CA GLN A 443 -11.80 -6.65 -47.10
C GLN A 443 -12.56 -7.22 -48.30
N ARG A 444 -13.87 -7.50 -48.17
CA ARG A 444 -14.64 -8.18 -49.22
C ARG A 444 -14.82 -7.35 -50.49
N SER A 445 -15.03 -6.04 -50.35
CA SER A 445 -15.17 -5.13 -51.49
C SER A 445 -13.81 -4.78 -52.08
N LEU A 446 -12.81 -4.50 -51.23
CA LEU A 446 -11.47 -4.11 -51.67
C LEU A 446 -10.78 -5.24 -52.46
N MET A 447 -10.86 -6.49 -51.98
CA MET A 447 -10.29 -7.65 -52.69
C MET A 447 -11.02 -7.94 -54.01
N ALA A 448 -12.30 -7.58 -54.13
CA ALA A 448 -13.05 -7.77 -55.38
C ALA A 448 -12.61 -6.79 -56.47
N ASP A 449 -12.25 -5.57 -56.08
CA ASP A 449 -11.76 -4.55 -57.00
C ASP A 449 -10.31 -4.84 -57.41
N LEU A 450 -9.44 -5.23 -56.46
CA LEU A 450 -8.08 -5.66 -56.74
C LEU A 450 -8.02 -6.89 -57.66
N TRP A 451 -8.92 -7.87 -57.48
CA TRP A 451 -8.99 -9.04 -58.35
C TRP A 451 -9.21 -8.68 -59.83
N LYS A 452 -9.99 -7.63 -60.11
CA LYS A 452 -10.25 -7.15 -61.48
C LYS A 452 -9.07 -6.40 -62.08
N GLU A 453 -8.25 -5.77 -61.25
CA GLU A 453 -7.08 -5.00 -61.67
C GLU A 453 -5.88 -5.90 -62.00
N HIS A 454 -5.80 -7.08 -61.35
CA HIS A 454 -4.74 -8.05 -61.59
C HIS A 454 -4.81 -8.73 -62.96
N SER A 455 -3.62 -8.99 -63.51
CA SER A 455 -3.45 -9.70 -64.78
C SER A 455 -3.83 -11.20 -64.67
N PRO A 456 -4.25 -11.86 -65.77
CA PRO A 456 -4.63 -13.27 -65.74
C PRO A 456 -3.49 -14.19 -65.26
N ASP A 457 -2.22 -13.85 -65.55
CA ASP A 457 -1.05 -14.60 -65.09
C ASP A 457 -0.88 -14.55 -63.55
N GLU A 458 -1.25 -13.44 -62.92
CA GLU A 458 -1.23 -13.28 -61.46
C GLU A 458 -2.39 -14.03 -60.80
N GLN A 459 -3.56 -14.01 -61.44
CA GLN A 459 -4.73 -14.76 -60.98
C GLN A 459 -4.45 -16.27 -60.96
N ILE A 460 -3.77 -16.83 -61.97
CA ILE A 460 -3.39 -18.25 -62.02
C ILE A 460 -2.49 -18.63 -60.83
N LYS A 461 -1.50 -17.78 -60.49
CA LYS A 461 -0.61 -18.02 -59.34
C LYS A 461 -1.38 -18.05 -58.02
N ILE A 462 -2.35 -17.14 -57.83
CA ILE A 462 -3.19 -17.07 -56.63
C ILE A 462 -4.11 -18.30 -56.55
N GLN A 463 -4.72 -18.69 -57.67
CA GLN A 463 -5.59 -19.86 -57.78
C GLN A 463 -4.86 -21.17 -57.45
N ASN A 464 -3.65 -21.34 -57.99
CA ASN A 464 -2.80 -22.48 -57.70
C ASN A 464 -2.33 -22.51 -56.23
N HIS A 465 -2.08 -21.35 -55.62
CA HIS A 465 -1.65 -21.28 -54.22
C HIS A 465 -2.77 -21.62 -53.22
N PHE A 466 -3.99 -21.12 -53.46
CA PHE A 466 -5.12 -21.32 -52.55
C PHE A 466 -6.03 -22.48 -52.94
N GLU A 467 -5.72 -23.20 -54.02
CA GLU A 467 -6.50 -24.33 -54.53
C GLU A 467 -7.98 -23.94 -54.74
N CYS A 468 -8.21 -22.88 -55.52
CA CYS A 468 -9.51 -22.29 -55.78
C CYS A 468 -9.59 -21.74 -57.22
N CYS A 469 -10.80 -21.58 -57.77
CA CYS A 469 -10.99 -21.15 -59.16
C CYS A 469 -12.07 -20.05 -59.25
N GLY A 470 -11.73 -18.94 -59.93
CA GLY A 470 -12.58 -17.74 -59.98
C GLY A 470 -12.67 -17.01 -58.63
N TYR A 471 -13.12 -15.75 -58.62
CA TYR A 471 -13.21 -14.98 -57.39
C TYR A 471 -14.40 -15.42 -56.54
N GLN A 472 -15.63 -15.27 -57.06
CA GLN A 472 -16.84 -15.71 -56.37
C GLN A 472 -17.26 -17.12 -56.80
N ASN A 473 -17.21 -17.40 -58.10
CA ASN A 473 -17.60 -18.67 -58.74
C ASN A 473 -16.77 -18.86 -60.03
N THR A 474 -16.85 -20.05 -60.64
CA THR A 474 -16.16 -20.43 -61.88
C THR A 474 -16.81 -19.91 -63.17
N THR A 475 -17.69 -18.91 -63.08
CA THR A 475 -18.41 -18.32 -64.21
C THR A 475 -17.93 -16.90 -64.50
N ASP A 476 -18.18 -16.38 -65.71
CA ASP A 476 -17.84 -14.99 -66.07
C ASP A 476 -18.42 -13.96 -65.09
N ALA A 477 -19.64 -14.21 -64.58
CA ALA A 477 -20.29 -13.39 -63.55
C ALA A 477 -19.55 -13.44 -62.20
N GLY A 478 -18.76 -14.48 -61.95
CA GLY A 478 -17.88 -14.68 -60.80
C GLY A 478 -16.48 -14.12 -60.96
N LEU A 479 -16.23 -13.31 -62.01
CA LEU A 479 -14.92 -12.74 -62.38
C LEU A 479 -13.87 -13.81 -62.72
N PHE A 480 -14.29 -14.85 -63.45
CA PHE A 480 -13.41 -15.83 -64.04
C PHE A 480 -13.11 -15.44 -65.49
N SER A 481 -11.83 -15.39 -65.87
CA SER A 481 -11.40 -15.18 -67.26
C SER A 481 -11.09 -16.54 -67.88
N GLU A 482 -11.48 -16.78 -69.14
CA GLU A 482 -11.11 -17.99 -69.89
C GLU A 482 -9.58 -18.14 -69.99
N ASP A 483 -8.84 -17.04 -70.04
CA ASP A 483 -7.37 -17.03 -70.07
C ASP A 483 -6.73 -17.58 -68.77
N ALA A 484 -7.49 -17.57 -67.66
CA ALA A 484 -7.06 -18.08 -66.36
C ALA A 484 -7.40 -19.57 -66.14
N GLN A 485 -7.96 -20.27 -67.14
CA GLN A 485 -8.26 -21.70 -67.07
C GLN A 485 -7.02 -22.57 -67.31
N GLN A 486 -6.07 -22.51 -66.38
CA GLN A 486 -4.81 -23.27 -66.44
C GLN A 486 -4.53 -24.02 -65.13
N ASP A 487 -3.65 -25.01 -65.19
CA ASP A 487 -3.19 -25.83 -64.06
C ASP A 487 -4.33 -26.41 -63.17
N PHE A 488 -4.45 -25.96 -61.91
CA PHE A 488 -5.43 -26.48 -60.96
C PHE A 488 -6.89 -26.28 -61.42
N CYS A 489 -7.13 -25.28 -62.28
CA CYS A 489 -8.45 -24.90 -62.78
C CYS A 489 -8.75 -25.44 -64.20
N LEU A 490 -8.01 -26.44 -64.68
CA LEU A 490 -8.32 -27.14 -65.94
C LEU A 490 -9.68 -27.86 -65.88
N ASP A 491 -10.00 -28.44 -64.72
CA ASP A 491 -11.30 -29.06 -64.42
C ASP A 491 -12.09 -28.16 -63.48
N LEU A 492 -13.21 -27.62 -63.98
CA LEU A 492 -14.05 -26.65 -63.29
C LEU A 492 -15.13 -27.32 -62.42
N ASP A 493 -15.28 -28.64 -62.49
CA ASP A 493 -16.29 -29.37 -61.72
C ASP A 493 -15.98 -29.36 -60.21
N ASN A 494 -16.98 -28.98 -59.40
CA ASN A 494 -16.91 -28.90 -57.94
C ASN A 494 -15.78 -28.03 -57.35
N LYS A 495 -15.22 -27.07 -58.12
CA LYS A 495 -14.23 -26.13 -57.61
C LYS A 495 -14.89 -24.96 -56.86
N ARG A 496 -14.28 -24.55 -55.75
CA ARG A 496 -14.74 -23.42 -54.91
C ARG A 496 -14.10 -22.09 -55.36
N GLY A 497 -14.84 -20.99 -55.17
CA GLY A 497 -14.33 -19.64 -55.42
C GLY A 497 -13.22 -19.23 -54.43
N CYS A 498 -12.32 -18.37 -54.89
CA CYS A 498 -11.16 -17.87 -54.14
C CYS A 498 -11.48 -16.80 -53.09
N MET A 499 -12.68 -16.23 -53.09
CA MET A 499 -13.07 -15.16 -52.15
C MET A 499 -12.83 -15.54 -50.69
N THR A 500 -13.34 -16.68 -50.23
CA THR A 500 -13.21 -17.13 -48.82
C THR A 500 -11.77 -17.38 -48.40
N PRO A 501 -10.94 -18.18 -49.12
CA PRO A 501 -9.55 -18.40 -48.71
C PRO A 501 -8.70 -17.13 -48.75
N ILE A 502 -8.88 -16.26 -49.75
CA ILE A 502 -8.16 -14.98 -49.85
C ILE A 502 -8.52 -14.07 -48.68
N VAL A 503 -9.83 -13.88 -48.41
CA VAL A 503 -10.29 -13.03 -47.30
C VAL A 503 -9.83 -13.58 -45.95
N ASN A 504 -9.84 -14.90 -45.74
CA ASN A 504 -9.35 -15.49 -44.49
C ASN A 504 -7.84 -15.28 -44.29
N PHE A 505 -7.04 -15.42 -45.35
CA PHE A 505 -5.61 -15.14 -45.31
C PHE A 505 -5.36 -13.65 -44.98
N ALA A 506 -6.02 -12.74 -45.71
CA ALA A 506 -5.90 -11.30 -45.50
C ALA A 506 -6.35 -10.89 -44.09
N SER A 507 -7.44 -11.45 -43.57
CA SER A 507 -7.97 -11.18 -42.23
C SER A 507 -6.99 -11.58 -41.13
N ASN A 508 -6.46 -12.81 -41.17
CA ASN A 508 -5.49 -13.27 -40.19
C ASN A 508 -4.20 -12.44 -40.22
N TYR A 509 -3.73 -12.09 -41.42
CA TYR A 509 -2.52 -11.30 -41.60
C TYR A 509 -2.69 -9.87 -41.07
N ILE A 510 -3.71 -9.14 -41.55
CA ILE A 510 -3.98 -7.75 -41.12
C ILE A 510 -4.29 -7.69 -39.62
N SER A 511 -5.01 -8.68 -39.08
CA SER A 511 -5.32 -8.78 -37.64
C SER A 511 -4.08 -8.84 -36.76
N SER A 512 -3.11 -9.68 -37.14
CA SER A 512 -1.83 -9.74 -36.43
C SER A 512 -1.07 -8.42 -36.52
N VAL A 513 -1.04 -7.79 -37.71
CA VAL A 513 -0.31 -6.54 -37.93
C VAL A 513 -0.91 -5.38 -37.13
N TYR A 514 -2.21 -5.09 -37.22
CA TYR A 514 -2.78 -3.96 -36.48
C TYR A 514 -2.73 -4.20 -34.96
N ALA A 515 -2.89 -5.44 -34.49
CA ALA A 515 -2.82 -5.76 -33.06
C ALA A 515 -1.42 -5.50 -32.49
N THR A 516 -0.36 -5.85 -33.22
CA THR A 516 1.02 -5.55 -32.81
C THR A 516 1.30 -4.05 -32.76
N ILE A 517 0.80 -3.28 -33.72
CA ILE A 517 0.94 -1.81 -33.75
C ILE A 517 0.21 -1.16 -32.57
N TYR A 518 -1.03 -1.59 -32.26
CA TYR A 518 -1.74 -1.13 -31.06
C TYR A 518 -1.01 -1.51 -29.76
N GLY A 519 -0.31 -2.65 -29.73
CA GLY A 519 0.53 -3.05 -28.60
C GLY A 519 1.62 -2.02 -28.26
N PHE A 520 2.14 -1.28 -29.23
CA PHE A 520 3.13 -0.23 -29.00
C PHE A 520 2.59 0.93 -28.16
N ILE A 521 1.28 1.18 -28.19
CA ILE A 521 0.64 2.22 -27.38
C ILE A 521 0.81 1.94 -25.89
N ILE A 522 0.71 0.67 -25.48
CA ILE A 522 0.87 0.28 -24.07
C ILE A 522 2.27 0.66 -23.59
N ILE A 523 3.29 0.36 -24.39
CA ILE A 523 4.69 0.70 -24.08
C ILE A 523 4.85 2.23 -23.99
N LEU A 524 4.26 2.99 -24.92
CA LEU A 524 4.33 4.46 -24.93
C LEU A 524 3.64 5.09 -23.72
N ILE A 525 2.49 4.55 -23.27
CA ILE A 525 1.80 5.02 -22.07
C ILE A 525 2.66 4.75 -20.82
N CYS A 526 3.24 3.55 -20.70
CA CYS A 526 4.15 3.22 -19.60
C CYS A 526 5.38 4.14 -19.57
N LEU A 527 5.97 4.45 -20.73
CA LEU A 527 7.09 5.39 -20.85
C LEU A 527 6.70 6.83 -20.49
N PHE A 528 5.51 7.28 -20.89
CA PHE A 528 4.99 8.58 -20.49
C PHE A 528 4.84 8.68 -18.96
N LEU A 529 4.19 7.70 -18.33
CA LEU A 529 3.98 7.71 -16.88
C LEU A 529 5.30 7.67 -16.10
N THR A 530 6.23 6.79 -16.49
CA THR A 530 7.55 6.70 -15.84
C THR A 530 8.36 7.98 -16.02
N THR A 531 8.30 8.62 -17.19
CA THR A 531 8.98 9.91 -17.44
C THR A 531 8.36 11.05 -16.63
N VAL A 532 7.04 11.05 -16.40
CA VAL A 532 6.38 12.00 -15.48
C VAL A 532 6.85 11.80 -14.04
N CYS A 533 6.97 10.55 -13.58
CA CYS A 533 7.52 10.24 -12.25
C CYS A 533 8.96 10.78 -12.09
N VAL A 534 9.83 10.52 -13.07
CA VAL A 534 11.21 11.04 -13.10
C VAL A 534 11.24 12.57 -13.07
N LEU A 535 10.35 13.23 -13.81
CA LEU A 535 10.25 14.69 -13.83
C LEU A 535 9.86 15.25 -12.46
N ASN A 536 8.90 14.63 -11.78
CA ASN A 536 8.46 15.04 -10.44
C ASN A 536 9.61 14.90 -9.42
N GLU A 537 10.36 13.81 -9.47
CA GLU A 537 11.50 13.59 -8.57
C GLU A 537 12.61 14.62 -8.80
N ARG A 538 12.98 14.88 -10.06
CA ARG A 538 13.96 15.95 -10.38
C ARG A 538 13.48 17.34 -9.99
N ALA A 539 12.19 17.63 -10.10
CA ALA A 539 11.62 18.90 -9.66
C ALA A 539 11.71 19.09 -8.14
N LYS A 540 11.54 18.01 -7.36
CA LYS A 540 11.76 18.01 -5.92
C LYS A 540 13.23 18.28 -5.60
N GLU A 541 14.17 17.59 -6.25
CA GLU A 541 15.62 17.82 -6.09
C GLU A 541 16.03 19.27 -6.39
N ASP A 542 15.57 19.85 -7.50
CA ASP A 542 15.92 21.22 -7.89
C ASP A 542 15.30 22.27 -6.94
N ARG A 543 14.17 21.96 -6.28
CA ARG A 543 13.62 22.79 -5.21
C ARG A 543 14.54 22.76 -3.99
N PHE A 544 15.01 21.59 -3.58
CA PHE A 544 15.94 21.45 -2.46
C PHE A 544 17.28 22.16 -2.73
N ARG A 545 17.87 21.99 -3.93
CA ARG A 545 19.10 22.73 -4.31
C ARG A 545 18.94 24.25 -4.26
N ARG A 546 17.78 24.78 -4.67
CA ARG A 546 17.52 26.23 -4.58
C ARG A 546 17.42 26.73 -3.15
N ILE A 547 16.86 25.91 -2.25
CA ILE A 547 16.82 26.22 -0.81
C ILE A 547 18.23 26.20 -0.23
N ASP A 548 19.07 25.24 -0.63
CA ASP A 548 20.48 25.17 -0.19
C ASP A 548 21.30 26.36 -0.67
N SER A 549 21.15 26.76 -1.94
CA SER A 549 21.88 27.90 -2.50
C SER A 549 21.54 29.25 -1.85
N LYS A 550 20.36 29.37 -1.23
CA LYS A 550 19.98 30.59 -0.49
C LYS A 550 20.64 30.61 0.89
N ARG A 551 20.76 29.46 1.55
CA ARG A 551 21.38 29.34 2.89
C ARG A 551 22.89 29.52 2.88
N SER A 552 23.58 29.28 1.76
CA SER A 552 25.03 29.45 1.65
C SER A 552 25.49 30.88 1.35
N VAL A 553 24.57 31.82 1.12
CA VAL A 553 24.87 33.24 0.82
C VAL A 553 24.67 34.14 2.04
N ASP A 554 23.96 33.64 3.06
CA ASP A 554 23.67 34.37 4.31
C ASP A 554 24.68 34.06 5.45
N ASN A 555 25.75 33.30 5.16
CA ASN A 555 26.99 33.18 5.95
C ASN A 555 28.13 33.77 5.13
#